data_AF-A0A3A9VY75-F1
#
_entry.id   AF-A0A3A9VY75-F1
#
_cell.length_a   1.000
_cell.length_b   1.000
_cell.length_c   1.000
_cell.angle_alpha   90.00
_cell.angle_beta   90.00
_cell.angle_gamma   90.00
#
_symmetry.space_group_name_H-M   'P 1'
#
loop_
_entity.id
_entity.type
_entity.pdbx_description
1 polymer ?
#
loop_
_entity_poly.entity_id
_entity_poly.type
_entity_poly.pdbx_seq_one_letter_code
_entity_poly.pdbx_strand_id
1 'polypeptide(L)'
;MRTVRSAELCWGQHHHVLRYLCAPPASRHEAHITTSYPLPDGCTTAHVRAALTHLVGRHEVLRTVYDLGAEPWPRQLVQPPGPPTVVEVSTDDDPAAEVRRLTETPFALEREWPIRACLITSGGQLRRLHLVFNHLAFDDVSLDQLAGELDALLAARVAGRPVALPPVEHQPVDLAAHEAGPEAAARAAAALAHWREQARLLPADVHAAHRDRDARPDSRPDSRTAHSASFTGPSLLAAARTIAARHRVWPSAVHVAAFAVTLAAHTGERRVAHRLYTSQRDASGHPGVLTCMSHPMLCALDLADDPPFGEVLRRAAGRVDEAMAHAHVPFDRITELIAEEGARRGREVRVVSELNFLDNAPRSCRTRRDRLVWNAAPEDWARAGSDVYFRVYEWADGLTLALQALGEVMDRAAVERFLRGYAALLTACAEPGADPRVSEAAASLGFPPPRHRPAADPAAAPVTPAEPPAEPTAADRALTAAVAQVNGLAVVDPGVGYAAAGGRLLRLPRVVAALADRGWEGVAERHLVGAEPLRTVAGLLRPCPPPSSGRAR
;
A
#
# COMPACT_ATOMS: atom_id res chain seq x y z
N MET A 1 20.21 -8.24 -32.44
CA MET A 1 19.69 -8.25 -31.07
C MET A 1 18.87 -6.97 -30.88
N ARG A 2 17.55 -7.05 -30.68
CA ARG A 2 16.77 -5.86 -30.31
C ARG A 2 17.19 -5.46 -28.90
N THR A 3 17.58 -4.20 -28.72
CA THR A 3 17.94 -3.63 -27.42
C THR A 3 16.75 -3.72 -26.48
N VAL A 4 16.93 -4.39 -25.33
CA VAL A 4 15.95 -4.38 -24.23
C VAL A 4 15.87 -2.96 -23.70
N ARG A 5 14.70 -2.30 -23.81
CA ARG A 5 14.49 -1.02 -23.13
C ARG A 5 14.49 -1.29 -21.63
N SER A 6 15.21 -0.46 -20.88
CA SER A 6 15.25 -0.54 -19.42
C SER A 6 15.31 0.84 -18.81
N ALA A 7 14.72 0.97 -17.63
CA ALA A 7 14.76 2.17 -16.81
C ALA A 7 14.80 1.79 -15.33
N GLU A 8 15.02 2.77 -14.45
CA GLU A 8 14.72 2.62 -13.02
C GLU A 8 13.20 2.41 -12.84
N LEU A 9 12.79 2.03 -11.64
CA LEU A 9 11.37 1.93 -11.30
C LEU A 9 10.73 3.33 -11.31
N CYS A 10 9.46 3.41 -11.71
CA CYS A 10 8.68 4.62 -11.51
C CYS A 10 8.42 4.84 -10.00
N TRP A 11 8.23 6.07 -9.54
CA TRP A 11 8.06 6.35 -8.11
C TRP A 11 6.84 5.64 -7.48
N GLY A 12 5.74 5.48 -8.23
CA GLY A 12 4.58 4.70 -7.78
C GLY A 12 4.91 3.22 -7.49
N GLN A 13 5.86 2.66 -8.25
CA GLN A 13 6.30 1.27 -8.10
C GLN A 13 7.12 1.06 -6.81
N HIS A 14 7.82 2.08 -6.30
CA HIS A 14 8.68 1.97 -5.13
C HIS A 14 7.91 1.46 -3.89
N HIS A 15 6.74 2.04 -3.62
CA HIS A 15 5.90 1.63 -2.49
C HIS A 15 5.48 0.16 -2.58
N HIS A 16 5.03 -0.27 -3.76
CA HIS A 16 4.57 -1.63 -3.98
C HIS A 16 5.71 -2.65 -3.95
N VAL A 17 6.92 -2.30 -4.42
CA VAL A 17 8.12 -3.13 -4.22
C VAL A 17 8.41 -3.31 -2.75
N LEU A 18 8.42 -2.25 -1.95
CA LEU A 18 8.70 -2.36 -0.51
C LEU A 18 7.72 -3.29 0.19
N ARG A 19 6.42 -3.16 -0.10
CA ARG A 19 5.41 -4.06 0.47
C ARG A 19 5.58 -5.50 -0.02
N TYR A 20 5.92 -5.71 -1.30
CA TYR A 20 6.21 -7.03 -1.86
C TYR A 20 7.42 -7.71 -1.20
N LEU A 21 8.47 -6.93 -0.90
CA LEU A 21 9.65 -7.40 -0.17
C LEU A 21 9.35 -7.67 1.30
N CYS A 22 8.42 -6.92 1.90
CA CYS A 22 7.99 -7.14 3.28
C CYS A 22 7.10 -8.38 3.44
N ALA A 23 6.33 -8.74 2.43
CA ALA A 23 5.46 -9.91 2.44
C ALA A 23 6.28 -11.21 2.47
N PRO A 24 5.88 -12.22 3.26
CA PRO A 24 6.45 -13.56 3.18
C PRO A 24 6.37 -14.11 1.74
N PRO A 25 7.34 -14.91 1.27
CA PRO A 25 7.35 -15.39 -0.11
C PRO A 25 6.07 -16.11 -0.56
N ALA A 26 5.47 -16.92 0.32
CA ALA A 26 4.20 -17.62 0.06
C ALA A 26 3.02 -16.67 -0.13
N SER A 27 3.10 -15.47 0.44
CA SER A 27 2.04 -14.47 0.55
C SER A 27 2.21 -13.32 -0.46
N ARG A 28 3.22 -13.40 -1.33
CA ARG A 28 3.47 -12.39 -2.39
C ARG A 28 2.37 -12.34 -3.44
N HIS A 29 1.51 -13.34 -3.49
CA HIS A 29 0.33 -13.36 -4.35
C HIS A 29 -0.72 -12.31 -3.98
N GLU A 30 -0.66 -11.80 -2.75
CA GLU A 30 -1.54 -10.73 -2.27
C GLU A 30 -1.23 -9.37 -2.93
N ALA A 31 -0.09 -9.26 -3.62
CA ALA A 31 0.22 -8.14 -4.51
C ALA A 31 -0.46 -8.29 -5.88
N HIS A 32 -1.36 -9.25 -6.08
CA HIS A 32 -2.08 -9.39 -7.33
C HIS A 32 -3.36 -8.56 -7.35
N ILE A 33 -3.67 -8.00 -8.53
CA ILE A 33 -4.99 -7.45 -8.80
C ILE A 33 -5.71 -8.45 -9.70
N THR A 34 -6.89 -8.90 -9.28
CA THR A 34 -7.71 -9.85 -10.04
C THR A 34 -8.98 -9.19 -10.51
N THR A 35 -9.41 -9.55 -11.71
CA THR A 35 -10.64 -9.02 -12.29
C THR A 35 -11.31 -10.08 -13.14
N SER A 36 -12.62 -10.06 -13.11
CA SER A 36 -13.49 -10.93 -13.90
C SER A 36 -14.21 -10.08 -14.91
N TYR A 37 -13.89 -10.31 -16.19
CA TYR A 37 -14.43 -9.55 -17.30
C TYR A 37 -15.63 -10.25 -17.92
N PRO A 38 -16.79 -9.57 -18.01
CA PRO A 38 -17.85 -10.01 -18.91
C PRO A 38 -17.37 -9.90 -20.35
N LEU A 39 -17.88 -10.77 -21.23
CA LEU A 39 -17.48 -10.79 -22.63
C LEU A 39 -18.67 -10.39 -23.51
N PRO A 40 -18.44 -9.69 -24.63
CA PRO A 40 -19.49 -9.41 -25.60
C PRO A 40 -20.09 -10.69 -26.17
N ASP A 41 -21.36 -10.65 -26.55
CA ASP A 41 -22.01 -11.76 -27.26
C ASP A 41 -21.26 -12.08 -28.57
N GLY A 42 -21.13 -13.37 -28.90
CA GLY A 42 -20.37 -13.83 -30.07
C GLY A 42 -18.85 -13.76 -29.92
N CYS A 43 -18.33 -13.41 -28.74
CA CYS A 43 -16.90 -13.47 -28.46
C CYS A 43 -16.37 -14.92 -28.46
N THR A 44 -15.23 -15.15 -29.09
CA THR A 44 -14.56 -16.46 -29.15
C THR A 44 -13.23 -16.41 -28.42
N THR A 45 -12.69 -17.58 -28.05
CA THR A 45 -11.32 -17.72 -27.52
C THR A 45 -10.28 -17.03 -28.43
N ALA A 46 -10.44 -17.13 -29.76
CA ALA A 46 -9.55 -16.49 -30.71
C ALA A 46 -9.62 -14.96 -30.65
N HIS A 47 -10.82 -14.39 -30.49
CA HIS A 47 -10.99 -12.94 -30.30
C HIS A 47 -10.25 -12.45 -29.06
N VAL A 48 -10.39 -13.16 -27.93
CA VAL A 48 -9.73 -12.76 -26.67
C VAL A 48 -8.22 -12.90 -26.77
N ARG A 49 -7.69 -14.03 -27.25
CA ARG A 49 -6.25 -14.22 -27.43
C ARG A 49 -5.64 -13.14 -28.34
N ALA A 50 -6.33 -12.77 -29.41
CA ALA A 50 -5.89 -11.72 -30.32
C ALA A 50 -5.97 -10.31 -29.69
N ALA A 51 -6.99 -10.04 -28.87
CA ALA A 51 -7.11 -8.77 -28.14
C ALA A 51 -6.00 -8.63 -27.08
N LEU A 52 -5.76 -9.67 -26.28
CA LEU A 52 -4.69 -9.68 -25.29
C LEU A 52 -3.31 -9.53 -25.94
N THR A 53 -3.04 -10.28 -27.03
CA THR A 53 -1.78 -10.13 -27.79
C THR A 53 -1.60 -8.72 -28.32
N HIS A 54 -2.67 -8.07 -28.77
CA HIS A 54 -2.62 -6.68 -29.22
C HIS A 54 -2.28 -5.72 -28.07
N LEU A 55 -2.92 -5.89 -26.90
CA LEU A 55 -2.61 -5.07 -25.71
C LEU A 55 -1.15 -5.24 -25.26
N VAL A 56 -0.63 -6.48 -25.22
CA VAL A 56 0.78 -6.74 -24.87
C VAL A 56 1.75 -6.11 -25.88
N GLY A 57 1.40 -6.12 -27.16
CA GLY A 57 2.18 -5.44 -28.19
C GLY A 57 2.20 -3.92 -28.01
N ARG A 58 1.07 -3.36 -27.58
CA ARG A 58 0.82 -1.91 -27.46
C ARG A 58 1.36 -1.30 -26.17
N HIS A 59 1.26 -1.99 -25.05
CA HIS A 59 1.66 -1.49 -23.72
C HIS A 59 2.86 -2.25 -23.19
N GLU A 60 4.00 -1.58 -23.04
CA GLU A 60 5.25 -2.20 -22.60
C GLU A 60 5.13 -2.81 -21.20
N VAL A 61 4.29 -2.21 -20.34
CA VAL A 61 4.06 -2.65 -18.96
C VAL A 61 3.60 -4.12 -18.87
N LEU A 62 2.80 -4.60 -19.84
CA LEU A 62 2.28 -5.96 -19.85
C LEU A 62 3.33 -7.04 -20.16
N ARG A 63 4.53 -6.63 -20.57
CA ARG A 63 5.68 -7.48 -20.88
C ARG A 63 6.95 -7.00 -20.18
N THR A 64 6.79 -6.25 -19.10
CA THR A 64 7.89 -5.72 -18.29
C THR A 64 8.16 -6.65 -17.12
N VAL A 65 9.42 -7.05 -16.95
CA VAL A 65 9.93 -7.80 -15.79
C VAL A 65 10.80 -6.87 -14.94
N TYR A 66 11.04 -7.22 -13.68
CA TYR A 66 11.71 -6.37 -12.70
C TYR A 66 12.94 -7.05 -12.13
N ASP A 67 14.10 -6.41 -12.27
CA ASP A 67 15.33 -6.81 -11.61
C ASP A 67 15.52 -5.98 -10.34
N LEU A 68 15.14 -6.54 -9.20
CA LEU A 68 15.25 -5.89 -7.89
C LEU A 68 16.67 -5.91 -7.32
N GLY A 69 17.59 -6.68 -7.92
CA GLY A 69 18.99 -6.78 -7.52
C GLY A 69 19.94 -5.88 -8.33
N ALA A 70 19.43 -5.22 -9.37
CA ALA A 70 20.21 -4.39 -10.28
C ALA A 70 21.00 -3.27 -9.58
N GLU A 71 22.13 -2.88 -10.20
CA GLU A 71 22.97 -1.75 -9.77
C GLU A 71 22.83 -0.56 -10.72
N PRO A 72 22.85 0.70 -10.20
CA PRO A 72 22.89 1.09 -8.77
C PRO A 72 21.52 1.00 -8.05
N TRP A 73 20.44 0.82 -8.80
CA TRP A 73 19.04 0.77 -8.34
C TRP A 73 18.25 -0.33 -9.07
N PRO A 74 17.15 -0.85 -8.48
CA PRO A 74 16.21 -1.75 -9.16
C PRO A 74 15.76 -1.22 -10.52
N ARG A 75 15.57 -2.12 -11.49
CA ARG A 75 15.23 -1.77 -12.87
C ARG A 75 14.02 -2.51 -13.40
N GLN A 76 13.29 -1.83 -14.27
CA GLN A 76 12.30 -2.44 -15.16
C GLN A 76 12.95 -2.81 -16.50
N LEU A 77 12.63 -3.99 -17.03
CA LEU A 77 13.19 -4.58 -18.24
C LEU A 77 12.06 -4.97 -19.20
N VAL A 78 11.94 -4.24 -20.30
CA VAL A 78 10.87 -4.44 -21.29
C VAL A 78 11.23 -5.60 -22.22
N GLN A 79 10.49 -6.72 -22.12
CA GLN A 79 10.71 -7.90 -22.95
C GLN A 79 10.15 -7.71 -24.36
N PRO A 80 10.65 -8.42 -25.40
CA PRO A 80 10.06 -8.39 -26.73
C PRO A 80 8.55 -8.74 -26.71
N PRO A 81 7.73 -8.14 -27.60
CA PRO A 81 6.30 -8.44 -27.64
C PRO A 81 6.03 -9.87 -28.10
N GLY A 82 4.96 -10.45 -27.56
CA GLY A 82 4.48 -11.80 -27.87
C GLY A 82 3.12 -12.07 -27.23
N PRO A 83 2.52 -13.24 -27.45
CA PRO A 83 1.25 -13.60 -26.83
C PRO A 83 1.45 -13.84 -25.32
N PRO A 84 0.55 -13.35 -24.44
CA PRO A 84 0.62 -13.66 -23.02
C PRO A 84 0.19 -15.11 -22.76
N THR A 85 0.51 -15.61 -21.56
CA THR A 85 0.03 -16.91 -21.07
C THR A 85 -1.48 -16.85 -20.85
N VAL A 86 -2.21 -17.75 -21.51
CA VAL A 86 -3.67 -17.88 -21.39
C VAL A 86 -4.04 -19.35 -21.20
N VAL A 87 -4.62 -19.66 -20.04
CA VAL A 87 -5.19 -20.97 -19.73
C VAL A 87 -6.66 -20.99 -20.14
N GLU A 88 -7.14 -22.13 -20.62
CA GLU A 88 -8.54 -22.36 -20.95
C GLU A 88 -9.06 -23.54 -20.12
N VAL A 89 -10.22 -23.39 -19.49
CA VAL A 89 -10.82 -24.38 -18.58
C VAL A 89 -12.32 -24.51 -18.83
N SER A 90 -12.84 -25.74 -18.90
CA SER A 90 -14.28 -25.98 -19.07
C SER A 90 -15.01 -25.83 -17.74
N THR A 91 -16.29 -25.43 -17.78
CA THR A 91 -17.20 -25.49 -16.63
C THR A 91 -17.45 -26.91 -16.13
N ASP A 92 -17.14 -27.92 -16.94
CA ASP A 92 -17.24 -29.33 -16.56
C ASP A 92 -16.04 -29.79 -15.69
N ASP A 93 -14.96 -29.00 -15.66
CA ASP A 93 -13.81 -29.18 -14.77
C ASP A 93 -14.01 -28.37 -13.46
N ASP A 94 -12.93 -27.84 -12.88
CA ASP A 94 -12.99 -26.89 -11.75
C ASP A 94 -12.36 -25.52 -12.13
N PRO A 95 -13.12 -24.64 -12.81
CA PRO A 95 -12.66 -23.28 -13.09
C PRO A 95 -12.29 -22.48 -11.85
N ALA A 96 -12.93 -22.75 -10.70
CA ALA A 96 -12.65 -22.02 -9.47
C ALA A 96 -11.27 -22.40 -8.91
N ALA A 97 -10.89 -23.67 -8.99
CA ALA A 97 -9.53 -24.11 -8.65
C ALA A 97 -8.47 -23.50 -9.57
N GLU A 98 -8.74 -23.40 -10.87
CA GLU A 98 -7.76 -22.83 -11.80
C GLU A 98 -7.59 -21.32 -11.61
N VAL A 99 -8.70 -20.58 -11.45
CA VAL A 99 -8.66 -19.15 -11.10
C VAL A 99 -7.92 -18.93 -9.78
N ARG A 100 -8.20 -19.76 -8.77
CA ARG A 100 -7.50 -19.71 -7.47
C ARG A 100 -6.00 -19.97 -7.65
N ARG A 101 -5.61 -21.02 -8.38
CA ARG A 101 -4.20 -21.35 -8.66
C ARG A 101 -3.47 -20.17 -9.31
N LEU A 102 -4.05 -19.55 -10.32
CA LEU A 102 -3.46 -18.39 -11.01
C LEU A 102 -3.39 -17.15 -10.12
N THR A 103 -4.35 -16.99 -9.21
CA THR A 103 -4.43 -15.88 -8.26
C THR A 103 -3.47 -16.05 -7.09
N GLU A 104 -3.28 -17.25 -6.57
CA GLU A 104 -2.51 -17.51 -5.35
C GLU A 104 -1.05 -17.91 -5.62
N THR A 105 -0.66 -18.18 -6.86
CA THR A 105 0.74 -18.43 -7.23
C THR A 105 1.48 -17.11 -7.40
N PRO A 106 2.50 -16.73 -6.62
CA PRO A 106 3.21 -15.46 -6.82
C PRO A 106 3.79 -15.31 -8.23
N PHE A 107 3.88 -14.09 -8.77
CA PHE A 107 4.65 -13.83 -9.99
C PHE A 107 6.16 -13.92 -9.73
N ALA A 108 6.89 -14.54 -10.66
CA ALA A 108 8.35 -14.46 -10.69
C ALA A 108 8.79 -13.15 -11.38
N LEU A 109 8.89 -12.06 -10.62
CA LEU A 109 9.07 -10.70 -11.14
C LEU A 109 10.21 -10.54 -12.15
N GLU A 110 11.29 -11.30 -12.03
CA GLU A 110 12.49 -11.19 -12.87
C GLU A 110 12.33 -11.83 -14.26
N ARG A 111 11.31 -12.67 -14.46
CA ARG A 111 11.16 -13.48 -15.69
C ARG A 111 9.73 -13.65 -16.20
N GLU A 112 8.73 -13.39 -15.37
CA GLU A 112 7.33 -13.58 -15.69
C GLU A 112 6.65 -12.24 -15.98
N TRP A 113 5.88 -12.18 -17.07
CA TRP A 113 5.10 -10.99 -17.41
C TRP A 113 3.97 -10.77 -16.38
N PRO A 114 3.61 -9.53 -16.06
CA PRO A 114 2.69 -9.21 -14.95
C PRO A 114 1.22 -9.40 -15.34
N ILE A 115 0.92 -10.38 -16.18
CA ILE A 115 -0.42 -10.72 -16.64
C ILE A 115 -0.56 -12.25 -16.80
N ARG A 116 -1.64 -12.80 -16.24
CA ARG A 116 -2.13 -14.15 -16.53
C ARG A 116 -3.60 -14.06 -16.90
N ALA A 117 -4.03 -14.92 -17.82
CA ALA A 117 -5.42 -15.01 -18.24
C ALA A 117 -5.98 -16.42 -18.10
N CYS A 118 -7.23 -16.52 -17.66
CA CYS A 118 -8.01 -17.76 -17.65
C CYS A 118 -9.32 -17.54 -18.42
N LEU A 119 -9.53 -18.36 -19.44
CA LEU A 119 -10.75 -18.40 -20.23
C LEU A 119 -11.62 -19.54 -19.72
N ILE A 120 -12.81 -19.20 -19.22
CA ILE A 120 -13.79 -20.20 -18.78
C ILE A 120 -14.76 -20.46 -19.93
N THR A 121 -14.85 -21.72 -20.36
CA THR A 121 -15.73 -22.15 -21.46
C THR A 121 -16.81 -23.12 -20.96
N SER A 122 -17.93 -23.23 -21.67
CA SER A 122 -19.03 -24.13 -21.35
C SER A 122 -19.63 -24.66 -22.65
N GLY A 123 -19.60 -25.98 -22.86
CA GLY A 123 -19.98 -26.58 -24.14
C GLY A 123 -19.19 -26.04 -25.33
N GLY A 124 -17.91 -25.71 -25.13
CA GLY A 124 -17.04 -25.07 -26.13
C GLY A 124 -17.30 -23.57 -26.38
N GLN A 125 -18.26 -22.96 -25.68
CA GLN A 125 -18.56 -21.53 -25.79
C GLN A 125 -17.87 -20.75 -24.68
N LEU A 126 -17.25 -19.63 -25.02
CA LEU A 126 -16.57 -18.78 -24.06
C LEU A 126 -17.58 -18.06 -23.16
N ARG A 127 -17.38 -18.13 -21.84
CA ARG A 127 -18.29 -17.55 -20.83
C ARG A 127 -17.71 -16.36 -20.10
N ARG A 128 -16.41 -16.43 -19.77
CA ARG A 128 -15.77 -15.44 -18.91
C ARG A 128 -14.28 -15.39 -19.14
N LEU A 129 -13.72 -14.19 -19.00
CA LEU A 129 -12.29 -13.96 -18.93
C LEU A 129 -11.95 -13.55 -17.49
N HIS A 130 -11.02 -14.25 -16.87
CA HIS A 130 -10.36 -13.81 -15.64
C HIS A 130 -8.96 -13.34 -15.96
N LEU A 131 -8.60 -12.15 -15.47
CA LEU A 131 -7.25 -11.60 -15.57
C LEU A 131 -6.66 -11.43 -14.17
N VAL A 132 -5.40 -11.80 -14.04
CA VAL A 132 -4.58 -11.62 -12.84
C VAL A 132 -3.39 -10.77 -13.24
N PHE A 133 -3.21 -9.65 -12.56
CA PHE A 133 -2.11 -8.71 -12.77
C PHE A 133 -1.23 -8.64 -11.53
N ASN A 134 0.04 -8.30 -11.69
CA ASN A 134 0.85 -7.87 -10.55
C ASN A 134 0.64 -6.36 -10.31
N HIS A 135 0.33 -5.96 -9.07
CA HIS A 135 0.09 -4.56 -8.69
C HIS A 135 1.33 -3.66 -8.89
N LEU A 136 2.53 -4.23 -8.99
CA LEU A 136 3.73 -3.48 -9.38
C LEU A 136 3.62 -2.88 -10.79
N ALA A 137 2.87 -3.55 -11.67
CA ALA A 137 2.68 -3.14 -13.05
C ALA A 137 1.42 -2.27 -13.23
N PHE A 138 0.44 -2.36 -12.33
CA PHE A 138 -0.86 -1.72 -12.51
C PHE A 138 -1.40 -1.14 -11.20
N ASP A 139 -2.08 -0.02 -11.33
CA ASP A 139 -3.01 0.52 -10.33
C ASP A 139 -4.44 0.50 -10.89
N ASP A 140 -5.42 0.83 -10.05
CA ASP A 140 -6.83 0.77 -10.46
C ASP A 140 -7.12 1.69 -11.67
N VAL A 141 -6.50 2.87 -11.73
CA VAL A 141 -6.70 3.83 -12.83
C VAL A 141 -6.17 3.28 -14.16
N SER A 142 -4.99 2.67 -14.16
CA SER A 142 -4.42 2.05 -15.37
C SER A 142 -5.20 0.79 -15.78
N LEU A 143 -5.79 0.06 -14.84
CA LEU A 143 -6.68 -1.06 -15.16
C LEU A 143 -8.01 -0.62 -15.78
N ASP A 144 -8.60 0.48 -15.33
CA ASP A 144 -9.83 1.02 -15.94
C ASP A 144 -9.58 1.47 -17.39
N GLN A 145 -8.43 2.11 -17.66
CA GLN A 145 -8.02 2.46 -19.02
C GLN A 145 -7.77 1.22 -19.88
N LEU A 146 -7.07 0.21 -19.34
CA LEU A 146 -6.83 -1.06 -20.04
C LEU A 146 -8.13 -1.81 -20.34
N ALA A 147 -9.10 -1.79 -19.41
CA ALA A 147 -10.42 -2.38 -19.58
C ALA A 147 -11.18 -1.73 -20.74
N GLY A 148 -11.17 -0.39 -20.83
CA GLY A 148 -11.78 0.33 -21.95
C GLY A 148 -11.16 -0.03 -23.31
N GLU A 149 -9.83 -0.18 -23.37
CA GLU A 149 -9.17 -0.64 -24.59
C GLU A 149 -9.51 -2.11 -24.93
N LEU A 150 -9.58 -2.98 -23.92
CA LEU A 150 -9.98 -4.38 -24.10
C LEU A 150 -11.40 -4.47 -24.66
N ASP A 151 -12.35 -3.71 -24.13
CA ASP A 151 -13.74 -3.67 -24.60
C ASP A 151 -13.81 -3.23 -26.06
N ALA A 152 -13.11 -2.16 -26.43
CA ALA A 152 -13.03 -1.68 -27.81
C ALA A 152 -12.43 -2.74 -28.75
N LEU A 153 -11.37 -3.42 -28.32
CA LEU A 153 -10.70 -4.48 -29.09
C LEU A 153 -11.59 -5.71 -29.31
N LEU A 154 -12.35 -6.10 -28.30
CA LEU A 154 -13.26 -7.24 -28.37
C LEU A 154 -14.48 -6.91 -29.23
N ALA A 155 -15.11 -5.74 -29.02
CA ALA A 155 -16.27 -5.30 -29.80
C ALA A 155 -15.94 -5.16 -31.29
N ALA A 156 -14.80 -4.58 -31.64
CA ALA A 156 -14.36 -4.46 -33.04
C ALA A 156 -14.13 -5.83 -33.69
N ARG A 157 -13.48 -6.76 -32.98
CA ARG A 157 -13.22 -8.12 -33.47
C ARG A 157 -14.49 -8.91 -33.69
N VAL A 158 -15.42 -8.90 -32.73
CA VAL A 158 -16.73 -9.54 -32.87
C VAL A 158 -17.50 -8.99 -34.07
N ALA A 159 -17.43 -7.67 -34.29
CA ALA A 159 -18.08 -7.03 -35.43
C ALA A 159 -17.33 -7.18 -36.77
N GLY A 160 -16.15 -7.81 -36.80
CA GLY A 160 -15.32 -7.91 -38.01
C GLY A 160 -14.83 -6.56 -38.54
N ARG A 161 -14.68 -5.55 -37.66
CA ARG A 161 -14.26 -4.18 -38.03
C ARG A 161 -12.85 -3.88 -37.53
N PRO A 162 -12.11 -2.96 -38.19
CA PRO A 162 -10.82 -2.49 -37.66
C PRO A 162 -11.03 -1.79 -36.31
N VAL A 163 -10.08 -1.96 -35.40
CA VAL A 163 -10.02 -1.18 -34.16
C VAL A 163 -9.22 0.11 -34.41
N ALA A 164 -9.72 1.23 -33.90
CA ALA A 164 -8.96 2.48 -33.85
C ALA A 164 -8.79 2.88 -32.39
N LEU A 165 -7.63 2.58 -31.83
CA LEU A 165 -7.21 3.10 -30.52
C LEU A 165 -6.29 4.30 -30.76
N PRO A 166 -6.36 5.35 -29.92
CA PRO A 166 -5.40 6.47 -29.98
C PRO A 166 -3.94 5.96 -29.92
N PRO A 167 -2.95 6.66 -30.46
CA PRO A 167 -1.56 6.27 -30.26
C PRO A 167 -1.18 6.29 -28.78
N VAL A 168 -0.30 5.38 -28.34
CA VAL A 168 0.30 5.46 -27.00
C VAL A 168 1.42 6.47 -27.06
N GLU A 169 1.25 7.61 -26.37
CA GLU A 169 2.23 8.70 -26.39
C GLU A 169 3.47 8.39 -25.55
N HIS A 170 3.27 7.74 -24.40
CA HIS A 170 4.32 7.50 -23.41
C HIS A 170 4.18 6.10 -22.81
N GLN A 171 5.31 5.50 -22.44
CA GLN A 171 5.42 4.20 -21.78
C GLN A 171 6.03 4.35 -20.38
N PRO A 172 5.97 3.33 -19.51
CA PRO A 172 6.49 3.42 -18.13
C PRO A 172 7.97 3.83 -18.05
N VAL A 173 8.79 3.38 -19.01
CA VAL A 173 10.20 3.75 -19.09
C VAL A 173 10.43 5.23 -19.43
N ASP A 174 9.47 5.88 -20.10
CA ASP A 174 9.51 7.32 -20.39
C ASP A 174 9.17 8.13 -19.13
N LEU A 175 8.16 7.67 -18.37
CA LEU A 175 7.84 8.23 -17.05
C LEU A 175 9.03 8.11 -16.09
N ALA A 176 9.67 6.93 -16.01
CA ALA A 176 10.84 6.74 -15.16
C ALA A 176 12.01 7.66 -15.56
N ALA A 177 12.20 7.89 -16.87
CA ALA A 177 13.20 8.86 -17.35
C ALA A 177 12.84 10.31 -16.97
N HIS A 178 11.56 10.68 -17.01
CA HIS A 178 11.09 11.99 -16.54
C HIS A 178 11.32 12.18 -15.04
N GLU A 179 10.97 11.17 -14.23
CA GLU A 179 11.13 11.17 -12.77
C GLU A 179 12.61 11.20 -12.35
N ALA A 180 13.50 10.62 -13.15
CA ALA A 180 14.96 10.72 -12.96
C ALA A 180 15.56 12.05 -13.46
N GLY A 181 14.76 12.89 -14.13
CA GLY A 181 15.20 14.17 -14.68
C GLY A 181 15.49 15.23 -13.61
N PRO A 182 16.28 16.28 -13.94
CA PRO A 182 16.72 17.29 -12.99
C PRO A 182 15.57 18.11 -12.37
N GLU A 183 14.50 18.37 -13.13
CA GLU A 183 13.32 19.08 -12.63
C GLU A 183 12.57 18.25 -11.58
N ALA A 184 12.30 16.98 -11.89
CA ALA A 184 11.67 16.06 -10.96
C ALA A 184 12.52 15.87 -9.69
N ALA A 185 13.85 15.75 -9.84
CA ALA A 185 14.77 15.68 -8.71
C ALA A 185 14.73 16.94 -7.82
N ALA A 186 14.65 18.14 -8.41
CA ALA A 186 14.50 19.38 -7.65
C ALA A 186 13.17 19.45 -6.89
N ARG A 187 12.05 19.06 -7.55
CA ARG A 187 10.73 18.98 -6.90
C ARG A 187 10.74 17.97 -5.75
N ALA A 188 11.32 16.79 -5.96
CA ALA A 188 11.46 15.76 -4.92
C ALA A 188 12.32 16.26 -3.75
N ALA A 189 13.42 16.99 -4.00
CA ALA A 189 14.24 17.56 -2.93
C ALA A 189 13.46 18.57 -2.07
N ALA A 190 12.66 19.44 -2.69
CA ALA A 190 11.78 20.37 -1.98
C ALA A 190 10.71 19.63 -1.17
N ALA A 191 10.07 18.61 -1.75
CA ALA A 191 9.11 17.75 -1.06
C ALA A 191 9.75 17.04 0.15
N LEU A 192 10.96 16.49 0.01
CA LEU A 192 11.66 15.84 1.13
C LEU A 192 12.03 16.84 2.24
N ALA A 193 12.39 18.07 1.90
CA ALA A 193 12.63 19.12 2.91
C ALA A 193 11.36 19.44 3.70
N HIS A 194 10.22 19.55 3.01
CA HIS A 194 8.92 19.72 3.62
C HIS A 194 8.57 18.54 4.55
N TRP A 195 8.66 17.30 4.03
CA TRP A 195 8.32 16.09 4.80
C TRP A 195 9.23 15.87 5.99
N ARG A 196 10.50 16.31 5.93
CA ARG A 196 11.39 16.27 7.09
C ARG A 196 10.89 17.16 8.24
N GLU A 197 10.30 18.31 7.93
CA GLU A 197 9.68 19.16 8.96
C GLU A 197 8.38 18.52 9.49
N GLN A 198 7.54 17.99 8.61
CA GLN A 198 6.31 17.31 9.05
C GLN A 198 6.61 16.07 9.90
N ALA A 199 7.69 15.33 9.59
CA ALA A 199 8.11 14.18 10.37
C ALA A 199 8.36 14.55 11.84
N ARG A 200 8.91 15.74 12.12
CA ARG A 200 9.13 16.28 13.48
C ARG A 200 7.84 16.44 14.29
N LEU A 201 6.72 16.61 13.60
CA LEU A 201 5.41 16.81 14.20
C LEU A 201 4.64 15.50 14.38
N LEU A 202 5.11 14.38 13.83
CA LEU A 202 4.42 13.10 13.92
C LEU A 202 4.38 12.57 15.37
N PRO A 203 3.25 11.97 15.79
CA PRO A 203 3.24 11.15 17.00
C PRO A 203 4.19 9.96 16.83
N ALA A 204 4.78 9.48 17.93
CA ALA A 204 5.69 8.33 17.90
C ALA A 204 4.96 7.04 17.47
N ASP A 205 3.81 6.75 18.08
CA ASP A 205 2.94 5.65 17.66
C ASP A 205 1.54 5.98 18.16
N VAL A 206 0.58 6.08 17.24
CA VAL A 206 -0.81 6.41 17.60
C VAL A 206 -1.49 5.28 18.39
N HIS A 207 -0.98 4.05 18.33
CA HIS A 207 -1.56 2.88 19.01
C HIS A 207 -0.77 2.45 20.26
N ALA A 208 0.23 3.21 20.70
CA ALA A 208 1.12 2.84 21.80
C ALA A 208 0.39 2.37 23.08
N ALA A 209 -0.67 3.08 23.48
CA ALA A 209 -1.42 2.75 24.70
C ALA A 209 -2.19 1.41 24.62
N HIS A 210 -2.49 0.94 23.41
CA HIS A 210 -3.11 -0.37 23.19
C HIS A 210 -2.05 -1.47 23.21
N ARG A 211 -0.90 -1.24 22.58
CA ARG A 211 0.26 -2.15 22.59
C ARG A 211 0.81 -2.40 23.99
N ASP A 212 0.88 -1.37 24.82
CA ASP A 212 1.39 -1.46 26.21
C ASP A 212 0.44 -2.18 27.16
N ARG A 213 -0.87 -2.14 26.90
CA ARG A 213 -1.89 -2.79 27.74
C ARG A 213 -1.72 -4.31 27.78
N ASP A 214 -1.23 -4.88 26.69
CA ASP A 214 -1.10 -6.33 26.47
C ASP A 214 0.26 -6.90 26.85
N ALA A 215 1.18 -6.07 27.37
CA ALA A 215 2.41 -6.53 28.02
C ALA A 215 2.15 -7.25 29.37
N ARG A 216 0.90 -7.29 29.84
CA ARG A 216 0.47 -8.07 31.01
C ARG A 216 0.37 -9.58 30.64
N PRO A 217 0.90 -10.50 31.48
CA PRO A 217 1.05 -11.91 31.11
C PRO A 217 -0.23 -12.64 30.71
N ASP A 218 -1.40 -12.21 31.20
CA ASP A 218 -2.69 -12.92 31.02
C ASP A 218 -3.55 -12.38 29.85
N SER A 219 -3.12 -11.35 29.14
CA SER A 219 -3.95 -10.67 28.14
C SER A 219 -3.30 -10.49 26.79
N ARG A 220 -2.28 -11.29 26.43
CA ARG A 220 -1.72 -11.23 25.07
C ARG A 220 -2.77 -11.71 24.06
N PRO A 221 -3.37 -10.85 23.22
CA PRO A 221 -3.90 -11.34 21.97
C PRO A 221 -2.72 -12.00 21.25
N ASP A 222 -2.94 -13.18 20.66
CA ASP A 222 -1.94 -13.75 19.77
C ASP A 222 -1.59 -12.66 18.75
N SER A 223 -0.32 -12.22 18.70
CA SER A 223 0.15 -11.15 17.81
C SER A 223 -0.05 -11.50 16.33
N ARG A 224 -0.54 -12.72 16.05
CA ARG A 224 -1.00 -13.21 14.76
C ARG A 224 -2.50 -13.01 14.50
N THR A 225 -3.29 -12.52 15.45
CA THR A 225 -4.71 -12.23 15.22
C THR A 225 -4.88 -10.92 14.48
N ALA A 226 -5.77 -10.91 13.50
CA ALA A 226 -6.19 -9.70 12.83
C ALA A 226 -7.67 -9.82 12.49
N HIS A 227 -8.34 -8.69 12.45
CA HIS A 227 -9.77 -8.57 12.34
C HIS A 227 -10.11 -7.75 11.09
N SER A 228 -11.12 -8.20 10.34
CA SER A 228 -11.59 -7.50 9.16
C SER A 228 -13.11 -7.51 9.13
N ALA A 229 -13.72 -6.33 8.99
CA ALA A 229 -15.16 -6.17 8.88
C ALA A 229 -15.53 -5.05 7.92
N SER A 230 -16.74 -5.13 7.38
CA SER A 230 -17.32 -4.15 6.47
C SER A 230 -18.67 -3.68 7.00
N PHE A 231 -18.90 -2.37 7.02
CA PHE A 231 -20.19 -1.75 7.29
C PHE A 231 -20.70 -1.06 6.02
N THR A 232 -21.80 -1.54 5.46
CA THR A 232 -22.42 -0.93 4.28
C THR A 232 -23.73 -0.24 4.67
N GLY A 233 -23.87 1.03 4.32
CA GLY A 233 -25.07 1.83 4.59
C GLY A 233 -25.52 2.62 3.36
N PRO A 234 -26.82 2.57 2.98
CA PRO A 234 -27.32 3.24 1.78
C PRO A 234 -27.43 4.77 1.97
N SER A 235 -27.61 5.24 3.20
CA SER A 235 -27.73 6.68 3.53
C SER A 235 -26.38 7.39 3.64
N LEU A 236 -25.29 6.65 3.86
CA LEU A 236 -23.98 7.21 4.18
C LEU A 236 -23.41 8.08 3.05
N LEU A 237 -23.69 7.72 1.80
CA LEU A 237 -23.25 8.50 0.64
C LEU A 237 -23.90 9.88 0.63
N ALA A 238 -25.21 9.94 0.85
CA ALA A 238 -25.95 11.18 0.92
C ALA A 238 -25.50 12.03 2.12
N ALA A 239 -25.24 11.40 3.27
CA ALA A 239 -24.70 12.07 4.45
C ALA A 239 -23.33 12.72 4.16
N ALA A 240 -22.39 11.96 3.60
CA ALA A 240 -21.06 12.47 3.25
C ALA A 240 -21.14 13.63 2.25
N ARG A 241 -21.96 13.52 1.20
CA ARG A 241 -22.18 14.59 0.21
C ARG A 241 -22.84 15.83 0.82
N THR A 242 -23.77 15.66 1.74
CA THR A 242 -24.44 16.77 2.44
C THR A 242 -23.44 17.55 3.29
N ILE A 243 -22.61 16.85 4.06
CA ILE A 243 -21.53 17.45 4.85
C ILE A 243 -20.56 18.21 3.93
N ALA A 244 -20.10 17.55 2.87
CA ALA A 244 -19.15 18.13 1.91
C ALA A 244 -19.69 19.44 1.30
N ALA A 245 -20.93 19.43 0.83
CA ALA A 245 -21.60 20.60 0.27
C ALA A 245 -21.76 21.73 1.30
N ARG A 246 -22.18 21.42 2.53
CA ARG A 246 -22.36 22.40 3.60
C ARG A 246 -21.06 23.11 3.97
N HIS A 247 -19.96 22.36 4.04
CA HIS A 247 -18.64 22.89 4.40
C HIS A 247 -17.80 23.33 3.19
N ARG A 248 -18.34 23.23 1.96
CA ARG A 248 -17.68 23.59 0.70
C ARG A 248 -16.33 22.91 0.50
N VAL A 249 -16.28 21.62 0.83
CA VAL A 249 -15.13 20.74 0.59
C VAL A 249 -15.52 19.61 -0.36
N TRP A 250 -14.55 18.90 -0.93
CA TRP A 250 -14.82 17.72 -1.73
C TRP A 250 -15.23 16.51 -0.85
N PRO A 251 -16.02 15.54 -1.37
CA PRO A 251 -16.53 14.43 -0.57
C PRO A 251 -15.47 13.61 0.19
N SER A 252 -14.32 13.34 -0.41
CA SER A 252 -13.28 12.54 0.27
C SER A 252 -12.63 13.26 1.45
N ALA A 253 -12.65 14.60 1.54
CA ALA A 253 -12.19 15.33 2.73
C ALA A 253 -13.04 14.99 3.97
N VAL A 254 -14.33 14.69 3.78
CA VAL A 254 -15.21 14.23 4.84
C VAL A 254 -14.70 12.92 5.43
N HIS A 255 -14.21 12.02 4.57
CA HIS A 255 -13.70 10.74 5.01
C HIS A 255 -12.37 10.84 5.76
N VAL A 256 -11.49 11.75 5.35
CA VAL A 256 -10.23 12.06 6.05
C VAL A 256 -10.51 12.62 7.45
N ALA A 257 -11.41 13.60 7.55
CA ALA A 257 -11.79 14.18 8.85
C ALA A 257 -12.46 13.16 9.77
N ALA A 258 -13.47 12.43 9.27
CA ALA A 258 -14.16 11.41 10.05
C ALA A 258 -13.22 10.27 10.50
N PHE A 259 -12.25 9.89 9.67
CA PHE A 259 -11.24 8.89 10.03
C PHE A 259 -10.34 9.41 11.15
N ALA A 260 -9.85 10.66 11.04
CA ALA A 260 -9.02 11.27 12.06
C ALA A 260 -9.75 11.37 13.42
N VAL A 261 -11.02 11.81 13.42
CA VAL A 261 -11.84 11.89 14.65
C VAL A 261 -12.07 10.51 15.26
N THR A 262 -12.44 9.52 14.45
CA THR A 262 -12.73 8.17 14.94
C THR A 262 -11.46 7.47 15.43
N LEU A 263 -10.32 7.68 14.75
CA LEU A 263 -9.03 7.16 15.17
C LEU A 263 -8.57 7.81 16.48
N ALA A 264 -8.68 9.13 16.61
CA ALA A 264 -8.38 9.85 17.84
C ALA A 264 -9.27 9.40 19.02
N ALA A 265 -10.55 9.13 18.77
CA ALA A 265 -11.46 8.58 19.77
C ALA A 265 -11.04 7.15 20.21
N HIS A 266 -10.59 6.31 19.28
CA HIS A 266 -10.10 4.96 19.59
C HIS A 266 -8.78 4.96 20.36
N THR A 267 -7.82 5.78 19.93
CA THR A 267 -6.46 5.78 20.49
C THR A 267 -6.32 6.66 21.74
N GLY A 268 -7.18 7.67 21.86
CA GLY A 268 -7.03 8.74 22.84
C GLY A 268 -5.99 9.80 22.45
N GLU A 269 -5.36 9.67 21.27
CA GLU A 269 -4.33 10.59 20.79
C GLU A 269 -4.95 11.85 20.19
N ARG A 270 -4.32 13.00 20.47
CA ARG A 270 -4.78 14.31 19.98
C ARG A 270 -4.20 14.68 18.62
N ARG A 271 -3.11 14.05 18.22
CA ARG A 271 -2.54 14.18 16.89
C ARG A 271 -2.50 12.80 16.25
N VAL A 272 -3.11 12.68 15.09
CA VAL A 272 -3.18 11.42 14.35
C VAL A 272 -2.51 11.59 13.00
N ALA A 273 -1.76 10.57 12.58
CA ALA A 273 -1.12 10.52 11.28
C ALA A 273 -1.52 9.24 10.57
N HIS A 274 -1.80 9.36 9.28
CA HIS A 274 -2.17 8.24 8.43
C HIS A 274 -1.67 8.45 7.01
N ARG A 275 -1.59 7.35 6.26
CA ARG A 275 -1.30 7.39 4.84
C ARG A 275 -2.60 7.50 4.05
N LEU A 276 -2.59 8.34 3.02
CA LEU A 276 -3.63 8.49 1.99
C LEU A 276 -3.03 8.13 0.64
N TYR A 277 -3.83 7.65 -0.32
CA TYR A 277 -3.30 7.23 -1.62
C TYR A 277 -3.63 8.23 -2.72
N THR A 278 -2.69 8.39 -3.65
CA THR A 278 -2.84 9.19 -4.87
C THR A 278 -2.05 8.52 -6.00
N SER A 279 -2.39 8.84 -7.25
CA SER A 279 -1.56 8.45 -8.41
C SER A 279 -0.75 9.60 -9.00
N GLN A 280 -1.00 10.86 -8.58
CA GLN A 280 -0.37 12.08 -9.14
C GLN A 280 -0.34 12.13 -10.68
N ARG A 281 -1.27 11.42 -11.32
CA ARG A 281 -1.28 11.18 -12.77
C ARG A 281 -1.36 12.48 -13.57
N ASP A 282 -2.21 13.41 -13.16
CA ASP A 282 -2.38 14.72 -13.82
C ASP A 282 -1.14 15.61 -13.69
N ALA A 283 -0.44 15.54 -12.55
CA ALA A 283 0.76 16.34 -12.28
C ALA A 283 2.05 15.68 -12.79
N SER A 284 1.99 14.44 -13.29
CA SER A 284 3.17 13.67 -13.72
C SER A 284 3.76 14.09 -15.07
N GLY A 285 3.04 14.90 -15.85
CA GLY A 285 3.34 15.13 -17.27
C GLY A 285 3.08 13.94 -18.19
N HIS A 286 2.64 12.80 -17.63
CA HIS A 286 2.46 11.52 -18.33
C HIS A 286 1.11 10.86 -17.98
N PRO A 287 -0.04 11.57 -18.04
CA PRO A 287 -1.29 11.09 -17.47
C PRO A 287 -1.80 9.80 -18.11
N GLY A 288 -1.50 9.55 -19.39
CA GLY A 288 -1.94 8.36 -20.13
C GLY A 288 -1.04 7.11 -19.98
N VAL A 289 0.03 7.16 -19.17
CA VAL A 289 0.92 5.99 -19.03
C VAL A 289 0.24 4.89 -18.21
N LEU A 290 0.09 3.70 -18.79
CA LEU A 290 -0.36 2.53 -18.05
C LEU A 290 0.78 1.97 -17.20
N THR A 291 0.78 2.28 -15.91
CA THR A 291 1.66 1.68 -14.89
C THR A 291 1.08 1.92 -13.51
N CYS A 292 1.63 1.25 -12.49
CA CYS A 292 1.36 1.56 -11.10
C CYS A 292 1.97 2.92 -10.72
N MET A 293 1.11 3.94 -10.65
CA MET A 293 1.46 5.28 -10.18
C MET A 293 0.93 5.54 -8.76
N SER A 294 0.04 4.68 -8.26
CA SER A 294 -0.48 4.76 -6.91
C SER A 294 0.64 4.69 -5.87
N HIS A 295 0.71 5.69 -5.00
CA HIS A 295 1.58 5.69 -3.85
C HIS A 295 0.92 6.43 -2.67
N PRO A 296 1.34 6.13 -1.43
CA PRO A 296 0.85 6.85 -0.29
C PRO A 296 1.45 8.25 -0.19
N MET A 297 0.73 9.13 0.50
CA MET A 297 1.12 10.43 1.00
C MET A 297 0.83 10.45 2.50
N LEU A 298 1.57 11.25 3.24
CA LEU A 298 1.38 11.42 4.68
C LEU A 298 0.34 12.51 4.95
N CYS A 299 -0.63 12.22 5.82
CA CYS A 299 -1.57 13.20 6.32
C CYS A 299 -1.58 13.17 7.85
N ALA A 300 -1.24 14.30 8.47
CA ALA A 300 -1.24 14.46 9.92
C ALA A 300 -2.21 15.57 10.35
N LEU A 301 -3.09 15.24 11.29
CA LEU A 301 -4.09 16.16 11.83
C LEU A 301 -3.88 16.36 13.32
N ASP A 302 -3.90 17.62 13.74
CA ASP A 302 -3.88 18.04 15.13
C ASP A 302 -5.30 18.44 15.57
N LEU A 303 -5.80 17.72 16.57
CA LEU A 303 -7.12 17.86 17.17
C LEU A 303 -7.00 18.26 18.66
N ALA A 304 -5.83 18.72 19.10
CA ALA A 304 -5.54 18.95 20.51
C ALA A 304 -6.34 20.08 21.18
N ASP A 305 -6.86 21.01 20.38
CA ASP A 305 -7.69 22.14 20.79
C ASP A 305 -9.20 21.83 20.78
N ASP A 306 -9.56 20.56 20.63
CA ASP A 306 -10.95 20.08 20.61
C ASP A 306 -11.87 20.85 19.63
N PRO A 307 -11.48 20.95 18.34
CA PRO A 307 -12.20 21.77 17.36
C PRO A 307 -13.59 21.19 17.05
N PRO A 308 -14.54 22.02 16.60
CA PRO A 308 -15.78 21.51 16.00
C PRO A 308 -15.48 20.75 14.69
N PHE A 309 -16.34 19.80 14.33
CA PHE A 309 -16.14 18.93 13.16
C PHE A 309 -15.92 19.71 11.84
N GLY A 310 -16.62 20.84 11.66
CA GLY A 310 -16.45 21.74 10.53
C GLY A 310 -15.04 22.31 10.40
N GLU A 311 -14.38 22.61 11.52
CA GLU A 311 -12.99 23.05 11.54
C GLU A 311 -12.04 21.87 11.26
N VAL A 312 -12.36 20.66 11.75
CA VAL A 312 -11.60 19.45 11.39
C VAL A 312 -11.64 19.20 9.88
N LEU A 313 -12.81 19.35 9.24
CA LEU A 313 -12.96 19.23 7.78
C LEU A 313 -12.08 20.22 7.03
N ARG A 314 -12.08 21.49 7.44
CA ARG A 314 -11.25 22.52 6.83
C ARG A 314 -9.76 22.23 6.98
N ARG A 315 -9.34 21.76 8.17
CA ARG A 315 -7.95 21.32 8.41
C ARG A 315 -7.60 20.11 7.55
N ALA A 316 -8.49 19.12 7.46
CA ALA A 316 -8.28 17.92 6.65
C ALA A 316 -8.12 18.27 5.17
N ALA A 317 -8.97 19.13 4.63
CA ALA A 317 -8.84 19.62 3.27
C ALA A 317 -7.48 20.29 3.04
N GLY A 318 -7.10 21.25 3.89
CA GLY A 318 -5.80 21.93 3.76
C GLY A 318 -4.60 20.99 3.88
N ARG A 319 -4.66 19.96 4.73
CA ARG A 319 -3.61 18.94 4.86
C ARG A 319 -3.52 18.02 3.66
N VAL A 320 -4.65 17.69 3.03
CA VAL A 320 -4.65 16.92 1.78
C VAL A 320 -4.06 17.75 0.64
N ASP A 321 -4.40 19.04 0.53
CA ASP A 321 -3.81 19.93 -0.47
C ASP A 321 -2.29 20.05 -0.29
N GLU A 322 -1.83 20.25 0.95
CA GLU A 322 -0.40 20.26 1.30
C GLU A 322 0.28 18.94 0.96
N ALA A 323 -0.36 17.80 1.26
CA ALA A 323 0.17 16.48 0.94
C ALA A 323 0.26 16.25 -0.57
N MET A 324 -0.76 16.64 -1.33
CA MET A 324 -0.79 16.55 -2.79
C MET A 324 0.31 17.41 -3.43
N ALA A 325 0.53 18.63 -2.92
CA ALA A 325 1.57 19.53 -3.43
C ALA A 325 3.00 18.98 -3.24
N HIS A 326 3.21 18.10 -2.26
CA HIS A 326 4.51 17.48 -1.95
C HIS A 326 4.52 15.96 -2.20
N ALA A 327 3.55 15.44 -2.93
CA ALA A 327 3.40 14.01 -3.18
C ALA A 327 4.38 13.49 -4.24
N HIS A 328 4.89 14.37 -5.10
CA HIS A 328 5.78 14.02 -6.21
C HIS A 328 7.20 13.74 -5.67
N VAL A 329 7.33 12.61 -4.97
CA VAL A 329 8.54 12.11 -4.34
C VAL A 329 8.44 10.59 -4.17
N PRO A 330 9.53 9.83 -4.34
CA PRO A 330 9.50 8.38 -4.10
C PRO A 330 9.26 8.07 -2.62
N PHE A 331 8.18 7.34 -2.29
CA PHE A 331 7.69 7.17 -0.91
C PHE A 331 8.63 6.39 0.01
N ASP A 332 9.51 5.54 -0.54
CA ASP A 332 10.58 4.89 0.23
C ASP A 332 11.44 5.93 0.95
N ARG A 333 11.69 7.09 0.33
CA ARG A 333 12.41 8.20 0.97
C ARG A 333 11.66 8.82 2.14
N ILE A 334 10.33 8.87 2.09
CA ILE A 334 9.51 9.35 3.22
C ILE A 334 9.61 8.35 4.37
N THR A 335 9.57 7.05 4.07
CA THR A 335 9.76 5.99 5.07
C THR A 335 11.14 6.10 5.75
N GLU A 336 12.19 6.31 4.96
CA GLU A 336 13.56 6.51 5.46
C GLU A 336 13.66 7.76 6.35
N LEU A 337 13.05 8.89 5.94
CA LEU A 337 13.00 10.12 6.74
C LEU A 337 12.29 9.92 8.10
N ILE A 338 11.21 9.13 8.13
CA ILE A 338 10.48 8.82 9.36
C ILE A 338 11.37 7.97 10.29
N ALA A 339 12.09 6.99 9.74
CA ALA A 339 13.01 6.17 10.52
C ALA A 339 14.21 6.98 11.07
N GLU A 340 14.79 7.87 10.25
CA GLU A 340 15.83 8.82 10.68
C GLU A 340 15.33 9.71 11.83
N GLU A 341 14.10 10.22 11.73
CA GLU A 341 13.49 11.04 12.77
C GLU A 341 13.23 10.24 14.07
N GLY A 342 12.85 8.97 13.96
CA GLY A 342 12.74 8.09 15.13
C GLY A 342 14.08 7.88 15.84
N ALA A 343 15.13 7.57 15.08
CA ALA A 343 16.48 7.44 15.64
C ALA A 343 16.94 8.74 16.32
N ARG A 344 16.69 9.89 15.70
CA ARG A 344 17.00 11.21 16.28
C ARG A 344 16.31 11.46 17.63
N ARG A 345 15.09 10.93 17.82
CA ARG A 345 14.32 11.04 19.07
C ARG A 345 14.68 9.98 20.10
N GLY A 346 15.50 8.99 19.75
CA GLY A 346 15.75 7.82 20.59
C GLY A 346 14.50 6.95 20.82
N ARG A 347 13.52 7.02 19.91
CA ARG A 347 12.28 6.22 19.96
C ARG A 347 11.68 6.05 18.57
N GLU A 348 11.07 4.91 18.32
CA GLU A 348 10.45 4.63 17.02
C GLU A 348 9.31 5.61 16.70
N VAL A 349 9.22 6.00 15.43
CA VAL A 349 8.11 6.77 14.86
C VAL A 349 7.41 5.90 13.82
N ARG A 350 6.12 5.61 14.03
CA ARG A 350 5.30 4.70 13.22
C ARG A 350 4.11 5.44 12.60
N VAL A 351 4.00 5.39 11.28
CA VAL A 351 2.80 5.80 10.54
C VAL A 351 2.15 4.57 9.92
N VAL A 352 1.36 3.89 10.73
CA VAL A 352 0.87 2.53 10.50
C VAL A 352 -0.65 2.46 10.29
N SER A 353 -1.31 3.62 10.23
CA SER A 353 -2.72 3.75 9.82
C SER A 353 -2.81 4.17 8.36
N GLU A 354 -3.67 3.51 7.60
CA GLU A 354 -3.92 3.76 6.18
C GLU A 354 -5.40 4.07 5.95
N LEU A 355 -5.69 5.09 5.15
CA LEU A 355 -7.01 5.38 4.63
C LEU A 355 -6.96 5.41 3.10
N ASN A 356 -7.80 4.61 2.46
CA ASN A 356 -7.95 4.58 1.02
C ASN A 356 -9.41 4.80 0.61
N PHE A 357 -9.63 5.62 -0.40
CA PHE A 357 -10.93 5.94 -0.95
C PHE A 357 -11.01 5.38 -2.37
N LEU A 358 -12.02 4.54 -2.62
CA LEU A 358 -12.18 3.77 -3.84
C LEU A 358 -13.54 4.09 -4.45
N ASP A 359 -13.54 4.66 -5.64
CA ASP A 359 -14.76 4.91 -6.40
C ASP A 359 -15.13 3.67 -7.21
N ASN A 360 -16.24 3.02 -6.83
CA ASN A 360 -16.79 1.88 -7.56
C ASN A 360 -17.99 2.29 -8.44
N ALA A 361 -18.37 3.57 -8.51
CA ALA A 361 -19.42 4.00 -9.41
C ALA A 361 -19.06 3.67 -10.88
N PRO A 362 -20.03 3.25 -11.72
CA PRO A 362 -21.48 3.22 -11.48
C PRO A 362 -21.98 1.91 -10.84
N ARG A 363 -21.11 1.04 -10.31
CA ARG A 363 -21.54 -0.20 -9.64
C ARG A 363 -22.31 0.14 -8.36
N SER A 364 -23.20 -0.76 -7.96
CA SER A 364 -24.08 -0.61 -6.80
C SER A 364 -23.77 -1.68 -5.75
N CYS A 365 -23.78 -1.30 -4.47
CA CYS A 365 -23.66 -2.22 -3.35
C CYS A 365 -24.95 -3.00 -3.08
N ARG A 366 -26.08 -2.52 -3.64
CA ARG A 366 -27.43 -3.13 -3.58
C ARG A 366 -27.98 -3.30 -2.17
N THR A 367 -27.34 -2.72 -1.15
CA THR A 367 -27.88 -2.79 0.21
C THR A 367 -29.10 -1.92 0.35
N ARG A 368 -30.09 -2.38 1.13
CA ARG A 368 -31.31 -1.61 1.45
C ARG A 368 -31.37 -1.12 2.89
N ARG A 369 -30.44 -1.58 3.72
CA ARG A 369 -30.32 -1.27 5.15
C ARG A 369 -28.88 -1.36 5.58
N ASP A 370 -28.58 -0.77 6.72
CA ASP A 370 -27.26 -0.89 7.34
C ASP A 370 -26.92 -2.35 7.63
N ARG A 371 -25.71 -2.76 7.22
CA ARG A 371 -25.22 -4.12 7.38
C ARG A 371 -23.76 -4.14 7.76
N LEU A 372 -23.47 -4.69 8.95
CA LEU A 372 -22.12 -5.10 9.34
C LEU A 372 -21.89 -6.55 8.93
N VAL A 373 -20.76 -6.82 8.29
CA VAL A 373 -20.31 -8.16 7.89
C VAL A 373 -18.88 -8.36 8.34
N TRP A 374 -18.62 -9.49 8.99
CA TRP A 374 -17.26 -9.93 9.28
C TRP A 374 -16.67 -10.59 8.03
N ASN A 375 -15.51 -10.12 7.61
CA ASN A 375 -14.79 -10.63 6.46
C ASN A 375 -13.83 -11.75 6.91
N ALA A 376 -13.23 -12.46 5.95
CA ALA A 376 -12.08 -13.31 6.23
C ALA A 376 -10.98 -12.51 6.93
N ALA A 377 -10.23 -13.18 7.82
CA ALA A 377 -9.06 -12.56 8.44
C ALA A 377 -8.13 -12.05 7.34
N PRO A 378 -7.52 -10.87 7.54
CA PRO A 378 -6.63 -10.33 6.53
C PRO A 378 -5.41 -11.21 6.37
N GLU A 379 -4.99 -11.32 5.12
CA GLU A 379 -3.84 -12.10 4.69
C GLU A 379 -2.53 -11.36 5.04
N ASP A 380 -1.35 -11.96 4.79
CA ASP A 380 -0.08 -11.51 5.36
C ASP A 380 0.45 -10.19 4.78
N TRP A 381 0.18 -9.85 3.52
CA TRP A 381 0.50 -8.54 2.93
C TRP A 381 -0.18 -7.41 3.67
N ALA A 382 -1.41 -7.66 4.12
CA ALA A 382 -2.15 -6.65 4.82
C ALA A 382 -1.62 -6.44 6.26
N ARG A 383 -0.75 -7.35 6.75
CA ARG A 383 0.07 -7.21 7.95
C ARG A 383 1.44 -6.58 7.65
N ALA A 384 1.84 -6.51 6.38
CA ALA A 384 3.12 -5.96 5.95
C ALA A 384 3.06 -4.42 5.93
N GLY A 385 3.21 -3.83 7.11
CA GLY A 385 3.45 -2.39 7.28
C GLY A 385 2.21 -1.56 7.60
N SER A 386 1.09 -2.17 8.01
CA SER A 386 -0.12 -1.46 8.44
C SER A 386 -0.79 -2.15 9.62
N ASP A 387 -0.99 -1.41 10.69
CA ASP A 387 -1.76 -1.85 11.85
C ASP A 387 -3.25 -1.74 11.60
N VAL A 388 -3.64 -0.69 10.89
CA VAL A 388 -5.01 -0.35 10.54
C VAL A 388 -5.05 0.02 9.07
N TYR A 389 -5.87 -0.68 8.29
CA TYR A 389 -6.18 -0.33 6.91
C TYR A 389 -7.68 -0.11 6.74
N PHE A 390 -8.05 1.15 6.58
CA PHE A 390 -9.43 1.58 6.41
C PHE A 390 -9.69 1.96 4.95
N ARG A 391 -10.73 1.35 4.37
CA ARG A 391 -11.15 1.60 2.99
C ARG A 391 -12.58 2.11 2.97
N VAL A 392 -12.80 3.15 2.18
CA VAL A 392 -14.13 3.67 1.87
C VAL A 392 -14.40 3.35 0.41
N TYR A 393 -15.39 2.49 0.17
CA TYR A 393 -15.87 2.20 -1.18
C TYR A 393 -17.13 3.03 -1.44
N GLU A 394 -17.04 3.95 -2.39
CA GLU A 394 -18.19 4.68 -2.90
C GLU A 394 -18.89 3.87 -3.99
N TRP A 395 -20.19 3.64 -3.83
CA TRP A 395 -21.04 2.98 -4.81
C TRP A 395 -22.08 3.97 -5.33
N ALA A 396 -22.72 3.65 -6.44
CA ALA A 396 -23.79 4.49 -6.98
C ALA A 396 -24.99 4.68 -6.00
N ASP A 397 -25.18 3.76 -5.05
CA ASP A 397 -26.34 3.69 -4.15
C ASP A 397 -26.00 3.60 -2.65
N GLY A 398 -24.75 3.85 -2.25
CA GLY A 398 -24.34 3.81 -0.84
C GLY A 398 -22.83 3.83 -0.63
N LEU A 399 -22.40 3.66 0.62
CA LEU A 399 -20.98 3.48 0.97
C LEU A 399 -20.75 2.15 1.68
N THR A 400 -19.60 1.52 1.42
CA THR A 400 -19.05 0.46 2.29
C THR A 400 -17.79 0.97 2.99
N LEU A 401 -17.80 0.96 4.32
CA LEU A 401 -16.66 1.20 5.19
C LEU A 401 -16.03 -0.15 5.52
N ALA A 402 -14.82 -0.43 5.07
CA ALA A 402 -14.12 -1.69 5.36
C ALA A 402 -12.89 -1.42 6.21
N LEU A 403 -12.87 -1.98 7.41
CA LEU A 403 -11.78 -1.83 8.36
C LEU A 403 -11.08 -3.17 8.55
N GLN A 404 -9.78 -3.14 8.36
CA GLN A 404 -8.88 -4.17 8.82
C GLN A 404 -8.02 -3.62 9.95
N ALA A 405 -7.79 -4.41 11.00
CA ALA A 405 -6.85 -4.07 12.05
C ALA A 405 -6.15 -5.30 12.64
N LEU A 406 -4.91 -5.12 13.10
CA LEU A 406 -4.22 -6.10 13.93
C LEU A 406 -4.88 -6.18 15.32
N GLY A 407 -4.97 -7.39 15.88
CA GLY A 407 -5.60 -7.62 17.19
C GLY A 407 -4.90 -6.88 18.34
N GLU A 408 -3.60 -6.63 18.20
CA GLU A 408 -2.77 -5.84 19.14
C GLU A 408 -3.12 -4.35 19.21
N VAL A 409 -3.84 -3.80 18.21
CA VAL A 409 -4.24 -2.39 18.19
C VAL A 409 -5.75 -2.19 18.28
N MET A 410 -6.53 -3.16 17.79
CA MET A 410 -7.99 -3.16 17.83
C MET A 410 -8.51 -4.57 17.98
N ASP A 411 -9.16 -4.87 19.11
CA ASP A 411 -9.93 -6.11 19.25
C ASP A 411 -11.19 -6.10 18.35
N ARG A 412 -11.85 -7.26 18.25
CA ARG A 412 -13.08 -7.43 17.46
C ARG A 412 -14.17 -6.40 17.83
N ALA A 413 -14.32 -6.06 19.11
CA ALA A 413 -15.33 -5.12 19.56
C ALA A 413 -14.95 -3.67 19.20
N ALA A 414 -13.66 -3.34 19.21
CA ALA A 414 -13.12 -2.04 18.78
C ALA A 414 -13.32 -1.84 17.28
N VAL A 415 -13.08 -2.87 16.46
CA VAL A 415 -13.36 -2.82 15.01
C VAL A 415 -14.85 -2.55 14.73
N GLU A 416 -15.75 -3.25 15.42
CA GLU A 416 -17.20 -3.01 15.27
C GLU A 416 -17.61 -1.62 15.75
N ARG A 417 -17.11 -1.17 16.91
CA ARG A 417 -17.34 0.20 17.41
C ARG A 417 -16.82 1.26 16.45
N PHE A 418 -15.63 1.07 15.88
CA PHE A 418 -15.04 2.00 14.92
C PHE A 418 -15.95 2.16 13.70
N LEU A 419 -16.40 1.06 13.09
CA LEU A 419 -17.23 1.09 11.89
C LEU A 419 -18.62 1.69 12.14
N ARG A 420 -19.29 1.28 13.22
CA ARG A 420 -20.61 1.80 13.59
C ARG A 420 -20.54 3.26 14.03
N GLY A 421 -19.53 3.59 14.81
CA GLY A 421 -19.25 4.95 15.24
C GLY A 421 -19.02 5.86 14.04
N TYR A 422 -18.13 5.47 13.13
CA TYR A 422 -17.86 6.24 11.91
C TYR A 422 -19.15 6.54 11.12
N ALA A 423 -20.00 5.52 10.93
CA ALA A 423 -21.30 5.68 10.27
C ALA A 423 -22.25 6.62 11.04
N ALA A 424 -22.28 6.52 12.38
CA ALA A 424 -23.07 7.40 13.24
C ALA A 424 -22.57 8.85 13.19
N LEU A 425 -21.25 9.07 13.18
CA LEU A 425 -20.64 10.40 13.05
C LEU A 425 -21.05 11.06 11.73
N LEU A 426 -20.97 10.34 10.60
CA LEU A 426 -21.42 10.88 9.32
C LEU A 426 -22.92 11.21 9.34
N THR A 427 -23.74 10.36 9.94
CA THR A 427 -25.19 10.59 10.02
C THR A 427 -25.49 11.81 10.88
N ALA A 428 -24.89 11.91 12.07
CA ALA A 428 -25.08 13.03 12.99
C ALA A 428 -24.60 14.35 12.40
N CYS A 429 -23.42 14.38 11.79
CA CYS A 429 -22.87 15.59 11.17
C CYS A 429 -23.65 16.01 9.91
N ALA A 430 -24.43 15.13 9.28
CA ALA A 430 -25.27 15.51 8.14
C ALA A 430 -26.52 16.32 8.54
N GLU A 431 -26.95 16.24 9.81
CA GLU A 431 -28.10 17.00 10.30
C GLU A 431 -27.86 18.51 10.23
N PRO A 432 -28.87 19.33 9.85
CA PRO A 432 -28.73 20.78 9.78
C PRO A 432 -28.27 21.38 11.12
N GLY A 433 -27.19 22.16 11.09
CA GLY A 433 -26.63 22.82 12.27
C GLY A 433 -25.81 21.92 13.20
N ALA A 434 -25.68 20.62 12.90
CA ALA A 434 -24.83 19.72 13.67
C ALA A 434 -23.34 19.98 13.38
N ASP A 435 -22.61 20.42 14.41
CA ASP A 435 -21.17 20.66 14.36
C ASP A 435 -20.52 20.29 15.71
N PRO A 436 -20.57 19.00 16.11
CA PRO A 436 -20.10 18.57 17.42
C PRO A 436 -18.59 18.79 17.54
N ARG A 437 -18.14 19.08 18.76
CA ARG A 437 -16.69 19.05 19.08
C ARG A 437 -16.15 17.64 18.96
N VAL A 438 -14.84 17.53 18.73
CA VAL A 438 -14.15 16.22 18.65
C VAL A 438 -14.42 15.37 19.90
N SER A 439 -14.43 15.96 21.09
CA SER A 439 -14.73 15.29 22.36
C SER A 439 -16.18 14.79 22.47
N GLU A 440 -17.15 15.58 22.00
CA GLU A 440 -18.58 15.23 21.95
C GLU A 440 -18.82 14.11 20.93
N ALA A 441 -18.21 14.23 19.75
CA ALA A 441 -18.20 13.20 18.73
C ALA A 441 -17.62 11.89 19.29
N ALA A 442 -16.45 11.92 19.94
CA ALA A 442 -15.83 10.76 20.56
C ALA A 442 -16.75 10.05 21.57
N ALA A 443 -17.45 10.81 22.42
CA ALA A 443 -18.41 10.26 23.36
C ALA A 443 -19.58 9.54 22.66
N SER A 444 -20.10 10.12 21.56
CA SER A 444 -21.18 9.52 20.77
C SER A 444 -20.77 8.25 20.01
N LEU A 445 -19.47 8.09 19.71
CA LEU A 445 -18.91 6.90 19.06
C LEU A 445 -18.85 5.67 19.97
N GLY A 446 -19.14 5.83 21.28
CA GLY A 446 -19.05 4.74 22.26
C GLY A 446 -17.61 4.37 22.63
N PHE A 447 -16.64 5.24 22.32
CA PHE A 447 -15.29 5.15 22.87
C PHE A 447 -15.21 5.95 24.17
N PRO A 448 -14.42 5.51 25.17
CA PRO A 448 -14.15 6.34 26.33
C PRO A 448 -13.48 7.65 25.86
N PRO A 449 -13.82 8.81 26.44
CA PRO A 449 -13.21 10.08 26.03
C PRO A 449 -11.68 9.99 26.13
N PRO A 450 -10.94 10.65 25.21
CA PRO A 450 -9.49 10.67 25.24
C PRO A 450 -9.04 11.06 26.65
N ARG A 451 -8.26 10.19 27.30
CA ARG A 451 -7.73 10.52 28.64
C ARG A 451 -6.90 11.78 28.50
N HIS A 452 -7.08 12.73 29.40
CA HIS A 452 -6.25 13.93 29.48
C HIS A 452 -4.82 13.51 29.88
N ARG A 453 -4.04 13.08 28.89
CA ARG A 453 -2.60 12.91 29.03
C ARG A 453 -2.02 14.27 28.66
N PRO A 454 -1.21 14.91 29.53
CA PRO A 454 -0.46 16.08 29.12
C PRO A 454 0.22 15.76 27.79
N ALA A 455 0.26 16.70 26.85
CA ALA A 455 1.14 16.53 25.69
C ALA A 455 2.52 16.24 26.27
N ALA A 456 2.98 14.99 26.17
CA ALA A 456 4.39 14.75 26.32
C ALA A 456 4.99 15.55 25.17
N ASP A 457 5.73 16.60 25.48
CA ASP A 457 6.50 17.30 24.47
C ASP A 457 7.31 16.22 23.72
N PRO A 458 7.13 16.07 22.39
CA PRO A 458 7.87 15.08 21.63
C PRO A 458 9.40 15.27 21.77
N ALA A 459 9.86 16.43 22.24
CA ALA A 459 11.26 16.70 22.60
C ALA A 459 11.65 16.39 24.07
N ALA A 460 10.70 16.19 25.01
CA ALA A 460 10.99 16.17 26.45
C ALA A 460 10.95 14.79 27.14
N ALA A 461 10.79 13.69 26.41
CA ALA A 461 10.93 12.37 27.03
C ALA A 461 12.41 12.11 27.35
N PRO A 462 12.77 11.77 28.60
CA PRO A 462 14.16 11.45 28.94
C PRO A 462 14.62 10.24 28.13
N VAL A 463 15.67 10.43 27.33
CA VAL A 463 16.39 9.36 26.67
C VAL A 463 17.19 8.64 27.77
N THR A 464 16.77 7.44 28.15
CA THR A 464 17.59 6.58 28.99
C THR A 464 18.89 6.34 28.23
N PRO A 465 20.07 6.63 28.80
CA PRO A 465 21.33 6.30 28.16
C PRO A 465 21.32 4.81 27.83
N ALA A 466 21.56 4.46 26.56
CA ALA A 466 21.77 3.08 26.18
C ALA A 466 22.90 2.51 27.05
N GLU A 467 22.74 1.28 27.54
CA GLU A 467 23.84 0.54 28.16
C GLU A 467 25.08 0.61 27.25
N PRO A 468 26.30 0.67 27.82
CA PRO A 468 27.52 0.70 27.02
C PRO A 468 27.49 -0.45 26.01
N PRO A 469 27.80 -0.20 24.73
CA PRO A 469 27.61 -1.19 23.69
C PRO A 469 28.45 -2.42 24.02
N ALA A 470 27.77 -3.57 24.14
CA ALA A 470 28.45 -4.86 24.17
C ALA A 470 29.33 -5.00 22.93
N GLU A 471 30.49 -5.66 23.06
CA GLU A 471 31.40 -5.87 21.93
C GLU A 471 30.64 -6.49 20.74
N PRO A 472 30.83 -5.98 19.51
CA PRO A 472 30.09 -6.46 18.36
C PRO A 472 30.40 -7.93 18.11
N THR A 473 29.35 -8.73 17.91
CA THR A 473 29.45 -10.16 17.58
C THR A 473 29.89 -10.37 16.13
N ALA A 474 30.15 -11.63 15.74
CA ALA A 474 30.42 -11.96 14.34
C ALA A 474 29.22 -11.64 13.43
N ALA A 475 28.00 -11.84 13.92
CA ALA A 475 26.76 -11.50 13.21
C ALA A 475 26.60 -9.99 13.05
N ASP A 476 26.89 -9.20 14.09
CA ASP A 476 26.88 -7.72 14.02
C ASP A 476 27.85 -7.22 12.95
N ARG A 477 29.09 -7.73 12.93
CA ARG A 477 30.10 -7.40 11.92
C ARG A 477 29.67 -7.80 10.52
N ALA A 478 29.07 -8.97 10.34
CA ALA A 478 28.60 -9.43 9.04
C ALA A 478 27.48 -8.53 8.48
N LEU A 479 26.46 -8.22 9.30
CA LEU A 479 25.35 -7.37 8.90
C LEU A 479 25.81 -5.95 8.58
N THR A 480 26.56 -5.32 9.48
CA THR A 480 27.09 -3.96 9.26
C THR A 480 28.00 -3.87 8.04
N ALA A 481 28.86 -4.87 7.79
CA ALA A 481 29.70 -4.92 6.59
C ALA A 481 28.89 -5.08 5.30
N ALA A 482 27.82 -5.89 5.30
CA ALA A 482 26.92 -6.01 4.15
C ALA A 482 26.17 -4.70 3.88
N VAL A 483 25.63 -4.07 4.92
CA VAL A 483 24.98 -2.75 4.84
C VAL A 483 25.95 -1.70 4.32
N ALA A 484 27.18 -1.65 4.84
CA ALA A 484 28.21 -0.71 4.44
C ALA A 484 28.60 -0.87 2.97
N GLN A 485 28.89 -2.10 2.53
CA GLN A 485 29.26 -2.40 1.15
C GLN A 485 28.16 -1.96 0.17
N VAL A 486 26.93 -2.39 0.40
CA VAL A 486 25.81 -2.17 -0.53
C VAL A 486 25.42 -0.70 -0.61
N ASN A 487 25.57 0.04 0.50
CA ASN A 487 25.19 1.45 0.55
C ASN A 487 26.35 2.42 0.29
N GLY A 488 27.59 1.93 0.21
CA GLY A 488 28.78 2.78 0.05
C GLY A 488 29.08 3.60 1.31
N LEU A 489 28.83 3.03 2.50
CA LEU A 489 29.03 3.70 3.78
C LEU A 489 30.38 3.31 4.39
N ALA A 490 31.07 4.27 5.00
CA ALA A 490 32.35 4.01 5.67
C ALA A 490 32.16 3.32 7.04
N VAL A 491 31.12 3.72 7.78
CA VAL A 491 30.79 3.21 9.11
C VAL A 491 29.27 3.05 9.20
N VAL A 492 28.82 1.98 9.85
CA VAL A 492 27.41 1.68 10.11
C VAL A 492 27.25 1.51 11.62
N ASP A 493 26.41 2.33 12.24
CA ASP A 493 26.07 2.20 13.66
C ASP A 493 25.06 1.04 13.85
N PRO A 494 25.43 -0.05 14.54
CA PRO A 494 24.52 -1.17 14.76
C PRO A 494 23.42 -0.86 15.82
N GLY A 495 23.52 0.26 16.54
CA GLY A 495 22.56 0.68 17.56
C GLY A 495 21.28 1.31 17.01
N VAL A 496 21.23 1.61 15.71
CA VAL A 496 20.07 2.19 15.03
C VAL A 496 19.54 1.26 13.94
N GLY A 497 18.31 1.52 13.48
CA GLY A 497 17.71 0.77 12.36
C GLY A 497 18.39 1.04 11.01
N TYR A 498 18.14 0.19 10.02
CA TYR A 498 18.82 0.21 8.71
C TYR A 498 18.80 1.56 8.01
N ALA A 499 17.61 2.18 7.87
CA ALA A 499 17.48 3.48 7.22
C ALA A 499 18.21 4.60 7.98
N ALA A 500 18.08 4.60 9.32
CA ALA A 500 18.77 5.56 10.18
C ALA A 500 20.31 5.40 10.14
N ALA A 501 20.81 4.20 9.87
CA ALA A 501 22.24 3.94 9.66
C ALA A 501 22.75 4.43 8.28
N GLY A 502 21.92 5.06 7.45
CA GLY A 502 22.25 5.50 6.10
C GLY A 502 21.91 4.49 5.00
N GLY A 503 21.21 3.40 5.34
CA GLY A 503 20.74 2.40 4.39
C GLY A 503 19.62 2.92 3.48
N ARG A 504 19.52 2.38 2.27
CA ARG A 504 18.46 2.71 1.30
C ARG A 504 17.54 1.53 1.08
N LEU A 505 16.24 1.68 1.35
CA LEU A 505 15.27 0.59 1.43
C LEU A 505 15.18 -0.23 0.13
N LEU A 506 15.30 0.42 -1.03
CA LEU A 506 15.32 -0.28 -2.32
C LEU A 506 16.59 -1.11 -2.58
N ARG A 507 17.61 -1.03 -1.72
CA ARG A 507 18.82 -1.86 -1.77
C ARG A 507 18.77 -3.06 -0.83
N LEU A 508 17.67 -3.26 -0.11
CA LEU A 508 17.52 -4.40 0.81
C LEU A 508 17.74 -5.78 0.15
N PRO A 509 17.26 -6.06 -1.07
CA PRO A 509 17.55 -7.33 -1.74
C PRO A 509 19.05 -7.59 -1.88
N ARG A 510 19.83 -6.54 -2.17
CA ARG A 510 21.29 -6.62 -2.27
C ARG A 510 21.97 -6.82 -0.92
N VAL A 511 21.44 -6.23 0.16
CA VAL A 511 21.94 -6.46 1.52
C VAL A 511 21.75 -7.92 1.92
N VAL A 512 20.57 -8.49 1.65
CA VAL A 512 20.26 -9.90 1.93
C VAL A 512 21.14 -10.83 1.09
N ALA A 513 21.34 -10.53 -0.20
CA ALA A 513 22.26 -11.28 -1.06
C ALA A 513 23.71 -11.20 -0.54
N ALA A 514 24.17 -10.01 -0.16
CA ALA A 514 25.53 -9.80 0.37
C ALA A 514 25.78 -10.52 1.70
N LEU A 515 24.74 -10.75 2.52
CA LEU A 515 24.79 -11.60 3.71
C LEU A 515 24.92 -13.08 3.34
N ALA A 516 24.14 -13.55 2.36
CA ALA A 516 24.22 -14.92 1.87
C ALA A 516 25.61 -15.24 1.30
N ASP A 517 26.20 -14.32 0.53
CA ASP A 517 27.58 -14.44 -0.01
C ASP A 517 28.64 -14.53 1.11
N ARG A 518 28.33 -13.99 2.30
CA ARG A 518 29.17 -14.08 3.51
C ARG A 518 28.90 -15.34 4.33
N GLY A 519 28.06 -16.23 3.86
CA GLY A 519 27.70 -17.47 4.54
C GLY A 519 26.71 -17.25 5.69
N TRP A 520 25.83 -16.26 5.60
CA TRP A 520 24.79 -16.01 6.59
C TRP A 520 23.38 -16.06 6.00
N GLU A 521 22.45 -16.66 6.75
CA GLU A 521 21.02 -16.72 6.45
C GLU A 521 20.17 -16.27 7.66
N GLY A 522 18.85 -16.22 7.50
CA GLY A 522 17.90 -15.92 8.58
C GLY A 522 17.38 -14.48 8.62
N VAL A 523 18.10 -13.53 8.02
CA VAL A 523 17.61 -12.16 7.79
C VAL A 523 16.94 -12.06 6.42
N ALA A 524 15.79 -11.40 6.39
CA ALA A 524 15.04 -11.05 5.19
C ALA A 524 14.78 -9.54 5.17
N GLU A 525 14.37 -9.00 4.03
CA GLU A 525 14.16 -7.57 3.81
C GLU A 525 13.19 -6.97 4.84
N ARG A 526 12.10 -7.67 5.15
CA ARG A 526 11.11 -7.28 6.16
C ARG A 526 11.69 -6.98 7.55
N HIS A 527 12.81 -7.61 7.92
CA HIS A 527 13.45 -7.38 9.23
C HIS A 527 14.23 -6.06 9.26
N LEU A 528 14.52 -5.47 8.10
CA LEU A 528 15.35 -4.27 7.96
C LEU A 528 14.55 -3.02 7.58
N VAL A 529 13.27 -3.14 7.21
CA VAL A 529 12.43 -1.97 6.87
C VAL A 529 12.03 -1.14 8.11
N GLY A 530 11.89 -1.80 9.26
CA GLY A 530 11.49 -1.15 10.51
C GLY A 530 12.60 -0.36 11.20
N ALA A 531 12.27 0.22 12.36
CA ALA A 531 13.23 0.98 13.18
C ALA A 531 14.06 0.10 14.13
N GLU A 532 13.88 -1.23 14.09
CA GLU A 532 14.60 -2.17 14.95
C GLU A 532 16.12 -2.00 14.76
N PRO A 533 16.90 -1.85 15.86
CA PRO A 533 18.35 -1.75 15.78
C PRO A 533 18.96 -2.90 14.99
N LEU A 534 19.93 -2.59 14.12
CA LEU A 534 20.63 -3.60 13.33
C LEU A 534 21.23 -4.72 14.20
N ARG A 535 21.70 -4.41 15.41
CA ARG A 535 22.19 -5.41 16.35
C ARG A 535 21.13 -6.42 16.81
N THR A 536 19.88 -6.00 16.96
CA THR A 536 18.79 -6.93 17.26
C THR A 536 18.52 -7.81 16.04
N VAL A 537 18.48 -7.21 14.84
CA VAL A 537 18.28 -7.94 13.59
C VAL A 537 19.39 -8.96 13.34
N ALA A 538 20.64 -8.62 13.68
CA ALA A 538 21.79 -9.51 13.59
C ALA A 538 21.61 -10.79 14.44
N GLY A 539 20.85 -10.72 15.54
CA GLY A 539 20.52 -11.89 16.35
C GLY A 539 19.68 -12.96 15.62
N LEU A 540 19.08 -12.63 14.48
CA LEU A 540 18.37 -13.58 13.62
C LEU A 540 19.31 -14.35 12.68
N LEU A 541 20.55 -13.88 12.51
CA LEU A 541 21.49 -14.47 11.56
C LEU A 541 21.99 -15.84 12.04
N ARG A 542 22.12 -16.76 11.10
CA ARG A 542 22.66 -18.10 11.30
C ARG A 542 23.70 -18.39 10.22
N PRO A 543 24.81 -19.08 10.54
CA PRO A 543 25.73 -19.54 9.51
C PRO A 543 25.00 -20.45 8.52
N CYS A 544 25.19 -20.23 7.23
CA CYS A 544 24.69 -21.13 6.21
C CYS A 544 25.26 -22.54 6.44
N PRO A 545 24.46 -23.60 6.29
CA PRO A 545 24.98 -24.95 6.33
C PRO A 545 26.06 -25.12 5.25
N PRO A 546 27.14 -25.89 5.52
CA PRO A 546 28.12 -26.18 4.48
C PRO A 546 27.39 -26.81 3.29
N PRO A 547 27.77 -26.48 2.05
CA PRO A 547 27.13 -27.06 0.87
C PRO A 547 27.17 -28.58 1.02
N SER A 548 26.00 -29.21 0.99
CA SER A 548 25.90 -30.66 1.07
C SER A 548 26.80 -31.23 -0.03
N SER A 549 27.85 -31.95 0.36
CA SER A 549 28.70 -32.69 -0.54
C SER A 549 27.87 -33.80 -1.16
N GLY A 550 27.12 -33.43 -2.20
CA GLY A 550 26.38 -34.36 -3.04
C GLY A 550 27.38 -35.35 -3.60
N ARG A 551 27.36 -36.56 -3.02
CA ARG A 551 28.00 -37.73 -3.59
C ARG A 551 27.46 -37.88 -5.00
N ALA A 552 28.30 -37.63 -5.99
CA ALA A 552 28.08 -38.12 -7.33
C ALA A 552 27.85 -39.64 -7.25
N ARG A 553 26.66 -40.08 -7.64
CA ARG A 553 26.38 -41.44 -8.10
C ARG A 553 25.44 -41.36 -9.28
#